data_AF-A0A508XAF2-F1
#
_entry.id   AF-A0A508XAF2-F1
#
_cell.length_a   1.000
_cell.length_b   1.000
_cell.length_c   1.000
_cell.angle_alpha   90.00
_cell.angle_beta   90.00
_cell.angle_gamma   90.00
#
_symmetry.space_group_name_H-M   'P 1'
#
loop_
_entity.id
_entity.type
_entity.pdbx_description
1 polymer ?
#
loop_
_entity_poly.entity_id
_entity_poly.type
_entity_poly.pdbx_seq_one_letter_code
_entity_poly.pdbx_strand_id
1 'polypeptide(L)'
;MKNMIIVAAALMGSVTTASLAQTTPSTEGDTPAVATPDSQNPTAPVEGANSFTEAQAKERIEEAGYNDVNGLKLDDKGVWQATAMKDGKSVAVALDYQGNVTAQ
;
A
#
# COMPACT_ATOMS: atom_id res chain seq x y z
N MET A 1 2.53 -48.63 20.55
CA MET A 1 1.39 -49.39 21.12
C MET A 1 0.14 -48.58 20.79
N LYS A 2 -0.96 -49.03 20.21
CA LYS A 2 -1.47 -50.34 19.81
C LYS A 2 -2.39 -50.06 18.59
N ASN A 3 -2.28 -50.93 17.61
CA ASN A 3 -3.09 -51.03 16.39
C ASN A 3 -4.54 -51.42 16.70
N MET A 4 -5.52 -50.84 15.98
CA MET A 4 -6.86 -51.44 15.83
C MET A 4 -7.35 -51.30 14.38
N ILE A 5 -7.57 -52.47 13.79
CA ILE A 5 -8.21 -52.80 12.51
C ILE A 5 -9.73 -52.79 12.70
N ILE A 6 -10.52 -52.60 11.62
CA ILE A 6 -11.74 -53.40 11.22
C ILE A 6 -12.41 -52.70 10.00
N VAL A 7 -12.31 -53.26 8.79
CA VAL A 7 -13.32 -54.10 8.05
C VAL A 7 -14.51 -53.24 7.54
N ALA A 8 -14.63 -52.91 6.26
CA ALA A 8 -15.09 -53.66 5.07
C ALA A 8 -16.59 -53.52 4.72
N ALA A 9 -16.82 -53.22 3.44
CA ALA A 9 -17.93 -53.58 2.54
C ALA A 9 -19.38 -53.10 2.81
N ALA A 10 -19.96 -52.40 1.80
CA ALA A 10 -21.32 -52.56 1.22
C ALA A 10 -21.76 -51.22 0.57
N LEU A 11 -21.87 -51.11 -0.76
CA LEU A 11 -23.01 -51.44 -1.64
C LEU A 11 -24.20 -50.45 -1.59
N MET A 12 -24.43 -49.85 -2.77
CA MET A 12 -25.70 -49.39 -3.36
C MET A 12 -26.43 -48.14 -2.84
N GLY A 13 -26.74 -47.23 -3.77
CA GLY A 13 -27.81 -46.24 -3.61
C GLY A 13 -27.71 -45.04 -4.54
N SER A 14 -28.13 -45.19 -5.81
CA SER A 14 -28.31 -44.08 -6.74
C SER A 14 -29.60 -43.31 -6.39
N VAL A 15 -29.51 -42.00 -6.14
CA VAL A 15 -30.66 -41.09 -6.28
C VAL A 15 -30.18 -39.78 -6.94
N THR A 16 -30.78 -39.47 -8.08
CA THR A 16 -30.63 -38.22 -8.82
C THR A 16 -31.54 -37.15 -8.21
N THR A 17 -30.95 -36.04 -7.76
CA THR A 17 -31.68 -34.78 -7.60
C THR A 17 -30.91 -33.69 -8.31
N ALA A 18 -31.47 -33.19 -9.42
CA ALA A 18 -30.99 -32.00 -10.08
C ALA A 18 -31.25 -30.79 -9.16
N SER A 19 -30.19 -30.08 -8.79
CA SER A 19 -30.26 -28.74 -8.23
C SER A 19 -29.44 -27.82 -9.13
N LEU A 20 -30.14 -27.00 -9.92
CA LEU A 20 -29.55 -25.86 -10.61
C LEU A 20 -29.47 -24.70 -9.61
N ALA A 21 -28.27 -24.25 -9.28
CA ALA A 21 -28.05 -22.91 -8.74
C ALA A 21 -26.59 -22.50 -8.96
N GLN A 22 -26.37 -21.77 -10.06
CA GLN A 22 -25.18 -21.00 -10.33
C GLN A 22 -25.09 -19.81 -9.36
N THR A 23 -23.91 -19.53 -8.80
CA THR A 23 -23.39 -18.14 -8.64
C THR A 23 -21.95 -18.14 -8.11
N THR A 24 -21.08 -17.58 -8.97
CA THR A 24 -19.87 -16.77 -8.71
C THR A 24 -18.68 -17.37 -7.93
N PRO A 25 -17.48 -17.42 -8.54
CA PRO A 25 -16.24 -17.36 -7.78
C PRO A 25 -16.26 -16.07 -6.94
N SER A 26 -16.10 -16.18 -5.63
CA SER A 26 -15.78 -15.03 -4.79
C SER A 26 -14.45 -14.49 -5.26
N THR A 27 -14.48 -13.31 -5.88
CA THR A 27 -13.31 -12.48 -6.17
C THR A 27 -12.45 -12.42 -4.91
N GLU A 28 -11.34 -13.16 -4.92
CA GLU A 28 -10.19 -12.81 -4.09
C GLU A 28 -9.92 -11.33 -4.38
N GLY A 29 -10.02 -10.51 -3.34
CA GLY A 29 -9.96 -9.06 -3.44
C GLY A 29 -8.59 -8.61 -3.93
N ASP A 30 -8.38 -8.62 -5.25
CA ASP A 30 -7.59 -7.62 -5.93
C ASP A 30 -8.33 -6.28 -5.75
N THR A 31 -8.19 -5.66 -4.59
CA THR A 31 -8.12 -4.20 -4.58
C THR A 31 -6.71 -3.87 -5.04
N PRO A 32 -6.47 -3.57 -6.35
CA PRO A 32 -5.21 -2.97 -6.71
C PRO A 32 -5.11 -1.72 -5.84
N ALA A 33 -4.05 -1.65 -5.02
CA ALA A 33 -3.66 -0.37 -4.44
C ALA A 33 -3.31 0.52 -5.63
N VAL A 34 -4.28 1.30 -6.10
CA VAL A 34 -4.05 2.34 -7.10
C VAL A 34 -3.33 3.46 -6.36
N ALA A 35 -2.04 3.26 -6.10
CA ALA A 35 -1.13 4.36 -5.93
C ALA A 35 -0.89 4.89 -7.34
N THR A 36 -1.74 5.78 -7.84
CA THR A 36 -1.40 6.63 -9.00
C THR A 36 -0.40 7.66 -8.48
N PRO A 37 0.92 7.49 -8.68
CA PRO A 37 1.93 8.39 -8.14
C PRO A 37 2.01 9.69 -8.95
N ASP A 38 1.43 9.70 -10.16
CA ASP A 38 1.61 10.74 -11.17
C ASP A 38 0.72 11.98 -10.98
N SER A 39 -0.34 11.89 -10.17
CA SER A 39 -1.17 13.06 -9.88
C SER A 39 -0.80 13.65 -8.53
N GLN A 40 -0.13 14.80 -8.55
CA GLN A 40 0.01 15.64 -7.36
C GLN A 40 -1.39 15.97 -6.82
N ASN A 41 -1.70 15.51 -5.62
CA ASN A 41 -2.97 15.82 -4.97
C ASN A 41 -3.03 17.35 -4.70
N PRO A 42 -4.03 18.08 -5.22
CA PRO A 42 -4.13 19.53 -5.01
C PRO A 42 -4.34 19.93 -3.54
N THR A 43 -4.71 18.99 -2.66
CA THR A 43 -4.83 19.24 -1.22
C THR A 43 -3.62 18.78 -0.41
N ALA A 44 -2.53 18.35 -1.06
CA ALA A 44 -1.29 18.01 -0.36
C ALA A 44 -0.55 19.27 0.14
N PRO A 45 0.26 19.17 1.21
CA PRO A 45 0.46 17.98 2.05
C PRO A 45 -0.70 17.74 3.02
N VAL A 46 -1.08 16.47 3.21
CA VAL A 46 -2.15 16.06 4.15
C VAL A 46 -1.56 15.60 5.48
N GLU A 47 -2.11 16.08 6.59
CA GLU A 47 -1.70 15.66 7.94
C GLU A 47 -2.11 14.21 8.22
N GLY A 48 -1.27 13.44 8.93
CA GLY A 48 -1.56 12.05 9.27
C GLY A 48 -0.34 11.29 9.77
N ALA A 49 -0.56 10.17 10.49
CA ALA A 49 0.55 9.37 11.02
C ALA A 49 1.41 8.83 9.87
N ASN A 50 2.67 9.23 9.85
CA ASN A 50 3.61 8.85 8.81
C ASN A 50 4.38 7.59 9.19
N SER A 51 4.43 6.61 8.28
CA SER A 51 5.20 5.37 8.47
C SER A 51 6.52 5.35 7.70
N PHE A 52 6.83 6.39 6.93
CA PHE A 52 8.13 6.48 6.25
C PHE A 52 9.24 6.73 7.26
N THR A 53 10.30 5.95 7.15
CA THR A 53 11.59 6.28 7.75
C THR A 53 12.20 7.49 7.04
N GLU A 54 13.16 8.16 7.68
CA GLU A 54 13.89 9.29 7.08
C GLU A 54 14.52 8.91 5.72
N ALA A 55 15.08 7.71 5.61
CA ALA A 55 15.67 7.22 4.37
C ALA A 55 14.65 7.06 3.24
N GLN A 56 13.48 6.49 3.54
CA GLN A 56 12.38 6.35 2.57
C GLN A 56 11.80 7.71 2.17
N ALA A 57 11.70 8.63 3.12
CA ALA A 57 11.22 9.97 2.85
C ALA A 57 12.17 10.73 1.92
N LYS A 58 13.48 10.62 2.16
CA LYS A 58 14.51 11.18 1.28
C LYS A 58 14.43 10.59 -0.12
N GLU A 59 14.41 9.26 -0.25
CA GLU A 59 14.32 8.57 -1.53
C GLU A 59 13.12 9.05 -2.34
N ARG A 60 11.94 9.13 -1.70
CA ARG A 60 10.71 9.63 -2.34
C ARG A 60 10.83 11.08 -2.83
N ILE A 61 11.47 11.94 -2.05
CA ILE A 61 11.71 13.35 -2.44
C ILE A 61 12.68 13.41 -3.63
N GLU A 62 13.71 12.57 -3.65
CA GLU A 62 14.64 12.48 -4.79
C GLU A 62 13.95 11.95 -6.05
N GLU A 63 13.10 10.92 -5.94
CA GLU A 63 12.26 10.42 -7.03
C GLU A 63 11.30 11.47 -7.60
N ALA A 64 10.86 12.43 -6.78
CA ALA A 64 10.02 13.55 -7.21
C ALA A 64 10.80 14.67 -7.95
N GLY A 65 12.08 14.42 -8.26
CA GLY A 65 12.94 15.30 -9.05
C GLY A 65 13.61 16.41 -8.25
N TYR A 66 13.68 16.27 -6.92
CA TYR A 66 14.49 17.14 -6.07
C TYR A 66 15.88 16.52 -5.88
N ASN A 67 16.89 17.35 -5.64
CA ASN A 67 18.24 16.89 -5.27
C ASN A 67 18.76 17.66 -4.06
N ASP A 68 19.96 17.33 -3.57
CA ASP A 68 20.58 17.95 -2.41
C ASP A 68 19.65 18.04 -1.17
N VAL A 69 18.85 16.98 -0.96
CA VAL A 69 17.88 16.90 0.13
C VAL A 69 18.61 16.91 1.48
N ASN A 70 18.28 17.90 2.32
CA ASN A 70 18.89 18.12 3.62
C ASN A 70 17.86 18.56 4.67
N GLY A 71 18.21 18.42 5.94
CA GLY A 71 17.38 18.86 7.06
C GLY A 71 16.05 18.10 7.18
N LEU A 72 16.03 16.82 6.79
CA LEU A 72 14.81 16.00 6.85
C LEU A 72 14.32 15.88 8.29
N LYS A 73 13.06 16.24 8.54
CA LYS A 73 12.45 16.14 9.86
C LYS A 73 10.95 15.85 9.74
N LEU A 74 10.49 14.84 10.47
CA LEU A 74 9.07 14.61 10.66
C LEU A 74 8.50 15.65 11.65
N ASP A 75 7.48 16.38 11.25
CA ASP A 75 6.80 17.34 12.12
C ASP A 75 5.66 16.71 12.93
N ASP A 76 5.05 17.51 13.82
CA ASP A 76 3.97 17.06 14.71
C ASP A 76 2.67 16.72 13.96
N LYS A 77 2.58 17.04 12.66
CA LYS A 77 1.45 16.72 11.78
C LYS A 77 1.70 15.44 10.97
N GLY A 78 2.87 14.82 11.13
CA GLY A 78 3.28 13.66 10.37
C GLY A 78 3.65 13.98 8.92
N VAL A 79 4.10 15.21 8.66
CA VAL A 79 4.65 15.62 7.37
C VAL A 79 6.17 15.71 7.48
N TRP A 80 6.87 15.04 6.58
CA TRP A 80 8.32 15.17 6.45
C TRP A 80 8.65 16.50 5.80
N GLN A 81 9.45 17.32 6.48
CA GLN A 81 9.91 18.61 6.00
C GLN A 81 11.41 18.54 5.67
N ALA A 82 11.80 19.19 4.58
CA ALA A 82 13.17 19.21 4.10
C ALA A 82 13.49 20.52 3.37
N THR A 83 14.77 20.81 3.19
CA THR A 83 15.23 21.71 2.14
C THR A 83 15.88 20.89 1.04
N ALA A 84 15.56 21.20 -0.21
CA ALA A 84 16.13 20.52 -1.37
C ALA A 84 16.37 21.53 -2.49
N MET A 85 16.98 21.06 -3.57
CA MET A 85 17.26 21.83 -4.77
C MET A 85 16.36 21.33 -5.91
N LYS A 86 15.71 22.26 -6.62
CA LYS A 86 14.92 21.99 -7.83
C LYS A 86 15.17 23.09 -8.84
N ASP A 87 15.50 22.71 -10.07
CA ASP A 87 15.83 23.65 -11.16
C ASP A 87 16.91 24.70 -10.77
N GLY A 88 17.90 24.28 -9.99
CA GLY A 88 18.99 25.12 -9.51
C GLY A 88 18.62 26.09 -8.38
N LYS A 89 17.43 25.97 -7.79
CA LYS A 89 16.97 26.79 -6.67
C LYS A 89 16.77 25.96 -5.42
N SER A 90 17.15 26.52 -4.28
CA SER A 90 16.83 25.94 -2.98
C SER A 90 15.36 26.20 -2.66
N VAL A 91 14.62 25.14 -2.33
CA VAL A 91 13.19 25.14 -2.03
C VAL A 91 12.93 24.31 -0.78
N ALA A 92 11.97 24.74 0.02
CA ALA A 92 11.44 23.91 1.09
C ALA A 92 10.51 22.85 0.47
N VAL A 93 10.58 21.63 0.97
CA VAL A 93 9.82 20.48 0.45
C VAL A 93 9.10 19.78 1.59
N ALA A 94 7.87 19.38 1.34
CA ALA A 94 7.05 18.57 2.24
C ALA A 94 6.70 17.23 1.59
N LEU A 95 6.75 16.16 2.38
CA LEU A 95 6.27 14.84 2.03
C LEU A 95 5.21 14.38 3.05
N ASP A 96 3.99 14.13 2.60
CA ASP A 96 2.91 13.66 3.46
C ASP A 96 2.89 12.13 3.63
N TYR A 97 2.01 11.63 4.51
CA TYR A 97 1.88 10.20 4.80
C TYR A 97 1.39 9.36 3.59
N GLN A 98 0.83 10.01 2.57
CA GLN A 98 0.34 9.37 1.35
C GLN A 98 1.44 9.28 0.28
N GLY A 99 2.59 9.91 0.51
CA GLY A 99 3.68 9.93 -0.45
C GLY A 99 3.66 11.12 -1.41
N ASN A 100 2.82 12.14 -1.19
CA ASN A 100 2.81 13.33 -2.03
C ASN A 100 3.97 14.26 -1.66
N VAL A 101 4.75 14.70 -2.65
CA VAL A 101 5.89 15.60 -2.47
C VAL A 101 5.58 16.98 -3.06
N THR A 102 5.55 18.01 -2.23
CA THR A 102 5.20 19.39 -2.61
C THR A 102 6.31 20.38 -2.25
N ALA A 103 6.53 21.38 -3.10
CA ALA A 103 7.36 22.53 -2.75
C ALA A 103 6.51 23.54 -1.94
N GLN A 104 7.10 24.17 -0.94
CA GLN A 104 6.48 25.17 -0.06
C GLN A 104 6.81 26.61 -0.49
#